data_AF-A0A2E3ZJK5-F1
#
_entry.id   AF-A0A2E3ZJK5-F1
#
_cell.length_a   1.000
_cell.length_b   1.000
_cell.length_c   1.000
_cell.angle_alpha   90.00
_cell.angle_beta   90.00
_cell.angle_gamma   90.00
#
_symmetry.space_group_name_H-M   'P 1'
#
loop_
_entity.id
_entity.type
_entity.pdbx_description
1 polymer ?
#
loop_
_entity_poly.entity_id
_entity_poly.type
_entity_poly.pdbx_seq_one_letter_code
_entity_poly.pdbx_strand_id
1 'polypeptide(L)'
;MVRKIELDIRPIPQLYGSSYHGSESSNPSRVPRPPGAPQLFGSCLSASFEMIVDWAKNGTRNRAYSSFKSAGSWSKEFSKKGHPNGDEFVNLMWNQATLHNTIYGNVDSLLHLVGSHDIDGGLGGFSSTVSLDNDRPKRPAINENVNTILNRVSYLEEIRNYLKDSIPLIARIQDAKLVLDENEFPTWSNERPSLDELPMSRIQSLETVNQGHAVVIAGIYETEIGAINFPQLNNCDLLIFDPAPSIELENYPTRFYDPPATLTDSCWHTHRVAGGDFIRYLKTQRGLISLHPY
;
A
#
# COMPACT_ATOMS: atom_id res chain seq x y z
N MET A 1 17.58 23.50 -12.89
CA MET A 1 17.60 22.09 -13.32
C MET A 1 16.34 21.44 -12.75
N VAL A 2 15.57 20.73 -13.58
CA VAL A 2 14.36 20.03 -13.11
C VAL A 2 14.80 18.62 -12.69
N ARG A 3 14.38 18.19 -11.50
CA ARG A 3 14.65 16.82 -11.03
C ARG A 3 13.39 15.99 -11.13
N LYS A 4 13.45 14.88 -11.86
CA LYS A 4 12.34 13.94 -12.03
C LYS A 4 12.82 12.52 -11.74
N ILE A 5 12.11 11.83 -10.86
CA ILE A 5 12.31 10.41 -10.56
C ILE A 5 10.94 9.74 -10.64
N GLU A 6 10.82 8.70 -11.45
CA GLU A 6 9.64 7.83 -11.50
C GLU A 6 10.13 6.39 -11.48
N LEU A 7 9.60 5.61 -10.55
CA LEU A 7 9.83 4.18 -10.45
C LEU A 7 8.82 3.44 -11.33
N ASP A 8 9.27 2.38 -11.98
CA ASP A 8 8.43 1.50 -12.81
C ASP A 8 7.55 0.56 -11.95
N ILE A 9 6.79 1.15 -11.03
CA ILE A 9 5.78 0.44 -10.25
C ILE A 9 4.51 0.42 -11.08
N ARG A 10 3.94 -0.77 -11.25
CA ARG A 10 2.63 -0.89 -11.88
C ARG A 10 1.55 -0.57 -10.85
N PRO A 11 0.67 0.42 -11.10
CA PRO A 11 -0.58 0.48 -10.34
C PRO A 11 -1.28 -0.86 -10.56
N ILE A 12 -1.71 -1.52 -9.50
CA ILE A 12 -2.44 -2.78 -9.58
C ILE A 12 -3.93 -2.47 -9.79
N PRO A 13 -4.49 -2.76 -10.98
CA PRO A 13 -5.92 -2.97 -11.16
C PRO A 13 -6.21 -4.48 -11.11
N GLN A 14 -5.83 -5.18 -10.04
CA GLN A 14 -6.16 -6.60 -9.91
C GLN A 14 -7.52 -6.76 -9.24
N LEU A 15 -8.55 -6.76 -10.08
CA LEU A 15 -9.83 -7.37 -9.79
C LEU A 15 -9.60 -8.80 -9.30
N TYR A 16 -9.98 -9.11 -8.07
CA TYR A 16 -10.02 -10.49 -7.61
C TYR A 16 -11.03 -11.27 -8.45
N GLY A 17 -10.51 -12.14 -9.31
CA GLY A 17 -11.27 -13.29 -9.80
C GLY A 17 -11.72 -14.10 -8.58
N SER A 18 -13.03 -14.12 -8.33
CA SER A 18 -13.64 -14.97 -7.33
C SER A 18 -13.22 -16.44 -7.54
N SER A 19 -12.36 -16.95 -6.68
CA SER A 19 -12.23 -18.40 -6.46
C SER A 19 -12.78 -18.78 -5.10
N TYR A 20 -13.98 -18.30 -4.80
CA TYR A 20 -14.92 -19.02 -3.94
C TYR A 20 -16.16 -19.25 -4.77
N HIS A 21 -16.10 -20.22 -5.69
CA HIS A 21 -17.31 -20.72 -6.32
C HIS A 21 -18.30 -21.09 -5.23
N GLY A 22 -19.49 -20.51 -5.33
CA GLY A 22 -20.70 -21.05 -4.74
C GLY A 22 -20.87 -22.47 -5.25
N SER A 23 -20.39 -23.43 -4.46
CA SER A 23 -21.05 -24.72 -4.41
C SER A 23 -21.85 -24.72 -3.12
N GLU A 24 -23.15 -24.75 -3.29
CA GLU A 24 -24.05 -25.43 -2.36
C GLU A 24 -23.52 -26.86 -2.19
N SER A 25 -22.54 -27.05 -1.32
CA SER A 25 -22.15 -28.37 -0.85
C SER A 25 -22.30 -28.37 0.67
N SER A 26 -23.30 -29.14 1.07
CA SER A 26 -23.75 -29.47 2.41
C SER A 26 -22.59 -30.01 3.26
N ASN A 27 -21.83 -29.13 3.90
CA ASN A 27 -20.88 -29.50 4.94
C ASN A 27 -21.21 -28.72 6.23
N PRO A 28 -21.60 -29.40 7.33
CA PRO A 28 -22.18 -28.77 8.52
C PRO A 28 -21.16 -28.12 9.46
N SER A 29 -19.89 -28.00 9.08
CA SER A 29 -18.83 -27.48 9.96
C SER A 29 -18.46 -26.02 9.68
N ARG A 30 -19.15 -25.32 8.76
CA ARG A 30 -18.97 -23.87 8.60
C ARG A 30 -19.75 -23.15 9.70
N VAL A 31 -19.05 -22.58 10.68
CA VAL A 31 -19.64 -21.58 11.58
C VAL A 31 -20.25 -20.48 10.69
N PRO A 32 -21.58 -20.29 10.69
CA PRO A 32 -22.20 -19.24 9.89
C PRO A 32 -21.72 -17.89 10.41
N ARG A 33 -21.17 -17.05 9.54
CA ARG A 33 -20.88 -15.66 9.90
C ARG A 33 -22.19 -14.96 10.30
N PRO A 34 -22.15 -14.01 11.26
CA PRO A 34 -23.32 -13.24 11.63
C PRO A 34 -23.92 -12.56 10.39
N PRO A 35 -25.24 -12.65 10.17
CA PRO A 35 -25.91 -11.88 9.12
C PRO A 35 -25.63 -10.39 9.35
N GLY A 36 -24.99 -9.72 8.39
CA GLY A 36 -24.72 -8.28 8.44
C GLY A 36 -23.26 -7.86 8.66
N ALA A 37 -22.32 -8.81 8.83
CA ALA A 37 -20.90 -8.46 8.79
C ALA A 37 -20.46 -8.23 7.32
N PRO A 38 -19.96 -7.04 6.94
CA PRO A 38 -19.45 -6.82 5.59
C PRO A 38 -18.31 -7.81 5.31
N GLN A 39 -18.40 -8.52 4.19
CA GLN A 39 -17.31 -9.34 3.71
C GLN A 39 -16.24 -8.38 3.18
N LEU A 40 -15.21 -8.14 3.98
CA LEU A 40 -14.14 -7.23 3.64
C LEU A 40 -13.02 -8.04 2.99
N PHE A 41 -12.78 -7.78 1.70
CA PHE A 41 -11.92 -8.61 0.86
C PHE A 41 -10.50 -8.06 0.70
N GLY A 42 -10.27 -6.79 1.06
CA GLY A 42 -8.94 -6.19 0.99
C GLY A 42 -8.78 -4.88 1.74
N SER A 43 -7.52 -4.44 1.83
CA SER A 43 -7.14 -3.17 2.44
C SER A 43 -6.14 -2.44 1.56
N CYS A 44 -6.14 -1.10 1.60
CA CYS A 44 -5.19 -0.30 0.84
C CYS A 44 -3.73 -0.60 1.23
N LEU A 45 -3.50 -1.04 2.47
CA LEU A 45 -2.18 -1.41 2.96
C LEU A 45 -1.65 -2.70 2.32
N SER A 46 -2.49 -3.74 2.24
CA SER A 46 -2.12 -5.00 1.58
C SER A 46 -1.94 -4.81 0.07
N ALA A 47 -2.81 -4.04 -0.59
CA ALA A 47 -2.64 -3.74 -2.02
C ALA A 47 -1.37 -2.92 -2.31
N SER A 48 -1.04 -1.93 -1.46
CA SER A 48 0.21 -1.16 -1.58
C SER A 48 1.44 -2.05 -1.39
N PHE A 49 1.37 -3.02 -0.47
CA PHE A 49 2.42 -4.02 -0.30
C PHE A 49 2.62 -4.84 -1.56
N GLU A 50 1.55 -5.29 -2.19
CA GLU A 50 1.61 -6.08 -3.42
C GLU A 50 2.24 -5.30 -4.59
N MET A 51 1.92 -4.02 -4.74
CA MET A 51 2.55 -3.15 -5.75
C MET A 51 4.08 -3.10 -5.59
N ILE A 52 4.57 -2.94 -4.36
CA ILE A 52 6.02 -2.91 -4.08
C ILE A 52 6.66 -4.28 -4.34
N VAL A 53 5.97 -5.36 -3.98
CA VAL A 53 6.48 -6.72 -4.21
C VAL A 53 6.52 -7.04 -5.70
N ASP A 54 5.52 -6.65 -6.48
CA ASP A 54 5.52 -6.80 -7.95
C ASP A 54 6.67 -6.03 -8.59
N TRP A 55 6.85 -4.76 -8.19
CA TRP A 55 8.00 -3.94 -8.61
C TRP A 55 9.34 -4.62 -8.30
N ALA A 56 9.48 -5.19 -7.10
CA ALA A 56 10.71 -5.89 -6.73
C ALA A 56 11.01 -7.08 -7.67
N LYS A 57 9.99 -7.83 -8.12
CA LYS A 57 10.16 -8.99 -9.02
C LYS A 57 10.66 -8.61 -10.42
N ASN A 58 10.10 -7.53 -11.00
CA ASN A 58 10.40 -7.15 -12.39
C ASN A 58 11.89 -6.84 -12.63
N GLY A 59 12.62 -6.43 -11.58
CA GLY A 59 14.06 -6.13 -11.63
C GLY A 59 15.01 -7.33 -11.59
N THR A 60 14.65 -8.54 -12.05
CA THR A 60 15.43 -9.80 -11.88
C THR A 60 15.68 -10.22 -10.43
N ARG A 61 14.87 -9.78 -9.46
CA ARG A 61 14.93 -10.23 -8.06
C ARG A 61 14.02 -11.46 -7.87
N ASN A 62 14.38 -12.55 -8.55
CA ASN A 62 13.60 -13.80 -8.71
C ASN A 62 13.05 -14.46 -7.43
N ARG A 63 13.44 -14.01 -6.24
CA ARG A 63 13.07 -14.63 -4.96
C ARG A 63 11.77 -14.13 -4.37
N ALA A 64 11.27 -12.95 -4.78
CA ALA A 64 10.14 -12.33 -4.10
C ALA A 64 8.84 -13.15 -4.16
N TYR A 65 8.71 -14.18 -5.04
CA TYR A 65 7.56 -15.10 -5.05
C TYR A 65 7.81 -16.57 -5.45
N SER A 66 9.05 -17.01 -5.70
CA SER A 66 9.27 -18.43 -6.07
C SER A 66 9.28 -19.40 -4.88
N SER A 67 9.08 -18.93 -3.64
CA SER A 67 9.15 -19.80 -2.46
C SER A 67 8.25 -19.36 -1.30
N PHE A 68 6.99 -19.06 -1.57
CA PHE A 68 6.00 -18.99 -0.49
C PHE A 68 5.70 -20.39 0.04
N LYS A 69 6.32 -20.71 1.18
CA LYS A 69 6.13 -21.95 1.92
C LYS A 69 5.04 -21.78 2.98
N SER A 70 4.64 -22.89 3.59
CA SER A 70 3.64 -22.94 4.65
C SER A 70 3.94 -21.95 5.78
N ALA A 71 2.94 -21.17 6.21
CA ALA A 71 3.01 -20.32 7.40
C ALA A 71 2.92 -21.06 8.75
N GLY A 72 3.14 -22.38 8.78
CA GLY A 72 2.93 -23.23 9.97
C GLY A 72 3.76 -22.84 11.21
N SER A 73 4.78 -22.01 11.05
CA SER A 73 5.71 -21.53 12.09
C SER A 73 5.59 -20.02 12.35
N TRP A 74 4.65 -19.34 11.71
CA TRP A 74 4.40 -17.94 11.99
C TRP A 74 3.79 -17.77 13.39
N SER A 75 4.01 -16.62 14.03
CA SER A 75 3.58 -16.39 15.40
C SER A 75 2.06 -16.61 15.54
N LYS A 76 1.66 -17.34 16.60
CA LYS A 76 0.26 -17.77 16.81
C LYS A 76 -0.74 -16.61 16.79
N GLU A 77 -0.33 -15.44 17.25
CA GLU A 77 -1.16 -14.23 17.26
C GLU A 77 -1.54 -13.76 15.86
N PHE A 78 -0.58 -13.77 14.92
CA PHE A 78 -0.77 -13.27 13.57
C PHE A 78 -1.36 -14.35 12.65
N SER A 79 -0.95 -15.61 12.85
CA SER A 79 -1.46 -16.76 12.09
C SER A 79 -2.97 -16.93 12.23
N LYS A 80 -3.53 -16.78 13.44
CA LYS A 80 -5.00 -16.85 13.68
C LYS A 80 -5.81 -15.84 12.88
N LYS A 81 -5.22 -14.69 12.53
CA LYS A 81 -5.88 -13.61 11.77
C LYS A 81 -5.88 -13.89 10.26
N GLY A 82 -4.93 -14.68 9.76
CA GLY A 82 -4.87 -15.08 8.35
C GLY A 82 -5.85 -16.20 7.96
N HIS A 83 -6.56 -16.80 8.94
CA HIS A 83 -7.54 -17.84 8.70
C HIS A 83 -8.96 -17.26 8.54
N PRO A 84 -9.59 -17.35 7.36
CA PRO A 84 -10.97 -16.89 7.18
C PRO A 84 -12.01 -17.67 8.00
N ASN A 85 -11.63 -18.84 8.56
CA ASN A 85 -12.51 -19.72 9.35
C ASN A 85 -11.95 -20.12 10.73
N GLY A 86 -10.81 -19.58 11.17
CA GLY A 86 -10.28 -19.79 12.53
C GLY A 86 -9.64 -21.16 12.86
N ASP A 87 -9.53 -22.10 11.92
CA ASP A 87 -8.93 -23.42 12.19
C ASP A 87 -7.40 -23.42 12.03
N GLU A 88 -6.69 -23.82 13.10
CA GLU A 88 -5.23 -23.73 13.28
C GLU A 88 -4.39 -24.77 12.50
N PHE A 89 -5.01 -25.64 11.68
CA PHE A 89 -4.34 -26.84 11.14
C PHE A 89 -4.03 -26.82 9.63
N VAL A 90 -4.22 -25.69 8.95
CA VAL A 90 -3.96 -25.60 7.51
C VAL A 90 -2.67 -24.84 7.25
N ASN A 91 -1.74 -25.48 6.54
CA ASN A 91 -0.55 -24.85 5.98
C ASN A 91 -0.99 -23.70 5.06
N LEU A 92 -0.90 -22.44 5.52
CA LEU A 92 -1.20 -21.28 4.68
C LEU A 92 -0.12 -21.17 3.62
N MET A 93 -0.48 -21.33 2.34
CA MET A 93 0.32 -20.77 1.27
C MET A 93 -0.02 -19.28 1.20
N TRP A 94 1.00 -18.44 1.25
CA TRP A 94 0.86 -17.01 1.01
C TRP A 94 0.44 -16.76 -0.43
N ASN A 95 -0.86 -16.65 -0.61
CA ASN A 95 -1.48 -16.10 -1.79
C ASN A 95 -2.04 -14.72 -1.46
N GLN A 96 -2.47 -14.01 -2.50
CA GLN A 96 -3.04 -12.67 -2.42
C GLN A 96 -4.16 -12.56 -1.37
N ALA A 97 -5.06 -13.55 -1.32
CA ALA A 97 -6.18 -13.58 -0.37
C ALA A 97 -5.71 -13.75 1.09
N THR A 98 -4.68 -14.55 1.34
CA THR A 98 -4.10 -14.72 2.69
C THR A 98 -3.34 -13.46 3.13
N LEU A 99 -2.65 -12.78 2.22
CA LEU A 99 -2.02 -11.48 2.50
C LEU A 99 -3.04 -10.42 2.89
N HIS A 100 -4.13 -10.29 2.11
CA HIS A 100 -5.18 -9.33 2.38
C HIS A 100 -5.88 -9.56 3.71
N ASN A 101 -6.19 -10.81 4.05
CA ASN A 101 -6.79 -11.15 5.35
C ASN A 101 -5.83 -10.92 6.52
N THR A 102 -4.53 -11.21 6.34
CA THR A 102 -3.61 -11.13 7.49
C THR A 102 -3.05 -9.74 7.73
N ILE A 103 -2.77 -8.99 6.66
CA ILE A 103 -2.33 -7.62 6.79
C ILE A 103 -3.51 -6.73 7.14
N TYR A 104 -4.62 -6.78 6.37
CA TYR A 104 -5.87 -6.05 6.62
C TYR A 104 -5.74 -4.70 7.37
N GLY A 105 -5.01 -3.74 6.80
CA GLY A 105 -4.77 -2.42 7.42
C GLY A 105 -3.84 -2.38 8.65
N ASN A 106 -3.40 -3.54 9.14
CA ASN A 106 -2.50 -3.74 10.27
C ASN A 106 -1.03 -3.73 9.84
N VAL A 107 -0.36 -2.62 10.17
CA VAL A 107 1.08 -2.43 9.88
C VAL A 107 1.97 -3.40 10.63
N ASP A 108 1.68 -3.73 11.89
CA ASP A 108 2.50 -4.68 12.64
C ASP A 108 2.51 -6.05 11.95
N SER A 109 1.36 -6.45 11.37
CA SER A 109 1.24 -7.72 10.64
C SER A 109 2.07 -7.71 9.35
N LEU A 110 2.04 -6.60 8.61
CA LEU A 110 2.88 -6.40 7.43
C LEU A 110 4.38 -6.44 7.77
N LEU A 111 4.80 -5.67 8.78
CA LEU A 111 6.21 -5.60 9.15
C LEU A 111 6.71 -6.93 9.72
N HIS A 112 5.89 -7.62 10.51
CA HIS A 112 6.23 -8.93 11.03
C HIS A 112 6.35 -9.97 9.91
N LEU A 113 5.44 -9.96 8.92
CA LEU A 113 5.55 -10.82 7.75
C LEU A 113 6.86 -10.60 6.99
N VAL A 114 7.21 -9.34 6.77
CA VAL A 114 8.44 -8.98 6.05
C VAL A 114 9.68 -9.38 6.84
N GLY A 115 9.71 -9.09 8.14
CA GLY A 115 10.88 -9.31 8.99
C GLY A 115 11.10 -10.74 9.48
N SER A 116 10.06 -11.58 9.48
CA SER A 116 10.19 -12.97 9.95
C SER A 116 10.95 -13.82 8.95
N HIS A 117 11.67 -14.84 9.44
CA HIS A 117 12.45 -15.72 8.58
C HIS A 117 11.56 -16.60 7.69
N ASP A 118 12.08 -17.02 6.54
CA ASP A 118 11.41 -17.95 5.62
C ASP A 118 10.99 -19.26 6.30
N ILE A 119 11.79 -19.75 7.25
CA ILE A 119 11.48 -20.96 8.03
C ILE A 119 10.26 -20.80 8.93
N ASP A 120 9.89 -19.56 9.25
CA ASP A 120 8.74 -19.17 10.06
C ASP A 120 7.55 -18.76 9.19
N GLY A 121 7.64 -18.94 7.87
CA GLY A 121 6.66 -18.47 6.91
C GLY A 121 6.71 -16.96 6.68
N GLY A 122 7.78 -16.27 7.09
CA GLY A 122 8.02 -14.87 6.72
C GLY A 122 8.71 -14.71 5.36
N LEU A 123 9.14 -13.48 5.06
CA LEU A 123 9.87 -13.14 3.82
C LEU A 123 11.38 -13.00 3.99
N GLY A 124 11.88 -13.19 5.22
CA GLY A 124 13.29 -13.08 5.57
C GLY A 124 13.89 -11.68 5.43
N GLY A 125 13.07 -10.68 5.09
CA GLY A 125 13.42 -9.32 4.73
C GLY A 125 13.77 -8.40 5.90
N PHE A 126 13.99 -7.14 5.56
CA PHE A 126 13.97 -6.04 6.52
C PHE A 126 13.04 -4.93 6.03
N SER A 127 12.63 -4.09 6.97
CA SER A 127 11.79 -2.93 6.69
C SER A 127 12.43 -1.69 7.30
N SER A 128 12.26 -0.54 6.65
CA SER A 128 12.56 0.73 7.30
C SER A 128 11.28 1.56 7.39
N THR A 129 11.04 2.15 8.55
CA THR A 129 9.87 3.02 8.76
C THR A 129 10.30 4.39 9.23
N VAL A 130 9.52 5.41 8.86
CA VAL A 130 9.73 6.79 9.30
C VAL A 130 8.59 7.19 10.22
N SER A 131 8.92 7.69 11.41
CA SER A 131 7.96 8.22 12.39
C SER A 131 8.38 9.60 12.88
N LEU A 132 7.43 10.41 13.33
CA LEU A 132 7.76 11.58 14.16
C LEU A 132 8.39 11.09 15.47
N ASP A 133 9.40 11.82 15.94
CA ASP A 133 10.17 11.44 17.13
C ASP A 133 9.30 11.20 18.37
N ASN A 134 8.31 12.07 18.58
CA ASN A 134 7.35 11.97 19.68
C ASN A 134 6.36 10.79 19.56
N ASP A 135 6.23 10.20 18.37
CA ASP A 135 5.30 9.11 18.06
C ASP A 135 6.02 7.82 17.65
N ARG A 136 7.32 7.71 17.98
CA ARG A 136 8.11 6.51 17.71
C ARG A 136 7.42 5.25 18.25
N PRO A 137 7.33 4.15 17.48
CA PRO A 137 6.79 2.89 18.00
C PRO A 137 7.61 2.41 19.20
N LYS A 138 6.93 2.15 20.32
CA LYS A 138 7.56 1.68 21.58
C LYS A 138 8.28 0.35 21.42
N ARG A 139 7.79 -0.49 20.51
CA ARG A 139 8.36 -1.79 20.17
C ARG A 139 8.45 -1.87 18.65
N PRO A 140 9.66 -1.73 18.08
CA PRO A 140 9.88 -2.04 16.68
C PRO A 140 9.48 -3.49 16.39
N ALA A 141 9.02 -3.75 15.17
CA ALA A 141 8.79 -5.07 14.65
C ALA A 141 10.13 -5.79 14.39
N ILE A 142 10.06 -7.09 14.15
CA ILE A 142 11.23 -7.91 13.82
C ILE A 142 11.88 -7.35 12.55
N ASN A 143 13.19 -7.16 12.56
CA ASN A 143 13.97 -6.59 11.43
C ASN A 143 13.41 -5.25 10.90
N GLU A 144 12.78 -4.45 11.76
CA GLU A 144 12.39 -3.08 11.47
C GLU A 144 13.49 -2.10 11.91
N ASN A 145 13.97 -1.29 10.97
CA ASN A 145 14.72 -0.08 11.29
C ASN A 145 13.76 1.11 11.39
N VAL A 146 13.75 1.81 12.53
CA VAL A 146 12.84 2.94 12.77
C VAL A 146 13.63 4.24 12.73
N ASN A 147 13.47 4.98 11.64
CA ASN A 147 13.98 6.34 11.50
C ASN A 147 13.00 7.32 12.17
N THR A 148 13.52 8.22 12.98
CA THR A 148 12.71 9.31 13.56
C THR A 148 13.05 10.65 12.93
N ILE A 149 12.01 11.45 12.71
CA ILE A 149 12.13 12.82 12.21
C ILE A 149 11.49 13.79 13.19
N LEU A 150 12.03 15.02 13.26
CA LEU A 150 11.62 16.00 14.26
C LEU A 150 10.26 16.65 13.95
N ASN A 151 9.91 16.75 12.67
CA ASN A 151 8.71 17.42 12.21
C ASN A 151 8.20 16.82 10.89
N ARG A 152 6.96 17.13 10.52
CA ARG A 152 6.33 16.60 9.30
C ARG A 152 7.02 17.04 8.02
N VAL A 153 7.64 18.21 8.02
CA VAL A 153 8.36 18.78 6.88
C VAL A 153 9.49 17.85 6.43
N SER A 154 10.18 17.21 7.38
CA SER A 154 11.25 16.24 7.10
C SER A 154 10.77 14.97 6.39
N TYR A 155 9.46 14.69 6.30
CA TYR A 155 8.98 13.57 5.48
C TYR A 155 9.35 13.73 4.01
N LEU A 156 9.34 14.95 3.45
CA LEU A 156 9.73 15.16 2.06
C LEU A 156 11.22 14.87 1.83
N GLU A 157 12.08 15.16 2.80
CA GLU A 157 13.51 14.83 2.73
C GLU A 157 13.72 13.32 2.73
N GLU A 158 13.00 12.59 3.59
CA GLU A 158 13.00 11.13 3.59
C GLU A 158 12.50 10.56 2.25
N ILE A 159 11.35 11.03 1.76
CA ILE A 159 10.80 10.61 0.45
C ILE A 159 11.83 10.82 -0.65
N ARG A 160 12.47 11.99 -0.70
CA ARG A 160 13.54 12.27 -1.67
C ARG A 160 14.62 11.22 -1.56
N ASN A 161 15.17 10.99 -0.37
CA ASN A 161 16.31 10.08 -0.14
C ASN A 161 15.99 8.66 -0.63
N TYR A 162 14.86 8.08 -0.20
CA TYR A 162 14.43 6.76 -0.66
C TYR A 162 14.27 6.69 -2.19
N LEU A 163 13.64 7.70 -2.80
CA LEU A 163 13.45 7.71 -4.26
C LEU A 163 14.78 7.90 -5.02
N LYS A 164 15.79 8.62 -4.49
CA LYS A 164 17.13 8.69 -5.14
C LYS A 164 17.76 7.30 -5.26
N ASP A 165 17.54 6.48 -4.25
CA ASP A 165 18.06 5.11 -4.17
C ASP A 165 17.15 4.10 -4.88
N SER A 166 16.15 4.60 -5.63
CA SER A 166 15.15 3.80 -6.34
C SER A 166 14.36 2.87 -5.41
N ILE A 167 14.03 3.33 -4.20
CA ILE A 167 13.26 2.57 -3.21
C ILE A 167 11.84 3.14 -3.15
N PRO A 168 10.79 2.35 -3.47
CA PRO A 168 9.42 2.78 -3.34
C PRO A 168 8.99 2.83 -1.87
N LEU A 169 7.98 3.66 -1.58
CA LEU A 169 7.47 3.85 -0.23
C LEU A 169 5.97 3.59 -0.16
N ILE A 170 5.52 2.84 0.86
CA ILE A 170 4.12 2.87 1.28
C ILE A 170 3.96 4.07 2.20
N ALA A 171 3.07 4.99 1.82
CA ALA A 171 2.65 6.10 2.64
C ALA A 171 1.33 5.77 3.34
N ARG A 172 1.31 5.92 4.66
CA ARG A 172 0.08 5.78 5.45
C ARG A 172 -0.55 7.13 5.65
N ILE A 173 -1.75 7.27 5.12
CA ILE A 173 -2.55 8.49 5.15
C ILE A 173 -3.60 8.38 6.25
N GLN A 174 -3.85 9.49 6.95
CA GLN A 174 -4.94 9.64 7.91
C GLN A 174 -5.90 10.73 7.45
N ASP A 175 -7.18 10.50 7.68
CA ASP A 175 -8.26 11.47 7.53
C ASP A 175 -8.30 12.20 6.18
N ALA A 176 -7.89 11.52 5.11
CA ALA A 176 -7.89 12.06 3.76
C ALA A 176 -8.03 10.99 2.68
N LYS A 177 -8.57 11.41 1.54
CA LYS A 177 -8.57 10.66 0.28
C LYS A 177 -8.02 11.52 -0.85
N LEU A 178 -7.53 10.86 -1.89
CA LEU A 178 -7.11 11.49 -3.14
C LEU A 178 -8.28 11.50 -4.12
N VAL A 179 -8.48 12.60 -4.81
CA VAL A 179 -9.58 12.77 -5.76
C VAL A 179 -9.06 13.41 -7.04
N LEU A 180 -9.33 12.75 -8.16
CA LEU A 180 -9.21 13.34 -9.50
C LEU A 180 -10.51 14.06 -9.85
N ASP A 181 -10.41 15.23 -10.45
CA ASP A 181 -11.60 15.89 -11.02
C ASP A 181 -12.05 15.10 -12.25
N GLU A 182 -13.31 14.65 -12.28
CA GLU A 182 -13.90 13.91 -13.39
C GLU A 182 -13.81 14.68 -14.72
N ASN A 183 -13.77 16.02 -14.68
CA ASN A 183 -13.62 16.85 -15.88
C ASN A 183 -12.17 16.96 -16.35
N GLU A 184 -11.22 16.71 -15.45
CA GLU A 184 -9.79 16.60 -15.75
C GLU A 184 -9.39 15.14 -15.97
N PHE A 185 -10.38 14.22 -15.99
CA PHE A 185 -10.15 12.80 -16.15
C PHE A 185 -9.52 12.53 -17.51
N PRO A 186 -8.30 12.00 -17.52
CA PRO A 186 -7.63 11.79 -18.77
C PRO A 186 -7.87 10.35 -19.23
N THR A 187 -8.50 10.20 -20.40
CA THR A 187 -8.68 8.90 -21.07
C THR A 187 -7.38 8.54 -21.78
N TRP A 188 -6.44 7.93 -21.05
CA TRP A 188 -5.16 7.53 -21.62
C TRP A 188 -5.34 6.33 -22.55
N SER A 189 -4.75 6.41 -23.75
CA SER A 189 -4.85 5.37 -24.79
C SER A 189 -3.87 4.22 -24.56
N ASN A 190 -3.88 3.68 -23.33
CA ASN A 190 -3.05 2.59 -22.78
C ASN A 190 -1.69 2.98 -22.15
N GLU A 191 -1.25 4.23 -22.23
CA GLU A 191 -0.02 4.69 -21.56
C GLU A 191 -0.29 5.89 -20.65
N ARG A 192 0.05 5.75 -19.37
CA ARG A 192 0.02 6.86 -18.40
C ARG A 192 1.03 7.93 -18.85
N PRO A 193 0.64 9.21 -18.94
CA PRO A 193 1.55 10.29 -19.27
C PRO A 193 2.52 10.50 -18.11
N SER A 194 3.54 11.28 -18.38
CA SER A 194 4.60 11.46 -17.41
C SER A 194 4.15 12.37 -16.25
N LEU A 195 4.82 12.31 -15.08
CA LEU A 195 4.32 12.94 -13.85
C LEU A 195 4.00 14.45 -13.99
N ASP A 196 4.79 15.20 -14.74
CA ASP A 196 4.58 16.64 -14.97
C ASP A 196 3.39 16.97 -15.89
N GLU A 197 2.89 15.99 -16.64
CA GLU A 197 1.73 16.10 -17.52
C GLU A 197 0.44 15.61 -16.86
N LEU A 198 0.55 14.92 -15.71
CA LEU A 198 -0.61 14.47 -14.95
C LEU A 198 -1.39 15.67 -14.39
N PRO A 199 -2.74 15.64 -14.46
CA PRO A 199 -3.58 16.61 -13.78
C PRO A 199 -3.36 16.52 -12.26
N MET A 200 -3.48 17.66 -11.58
CA MET A 200 -3.27 17.72 -10.14
C MET A 200 -4.46 17.13 -9.40
N SER A 201 -4.25 16.07 -8.64
CA SER A 201 -5.26 15.51 -7.75
C SER A 201 -5.46 16.40 -6.52
N ARG A 202 -6.71 16.49 -6.06
CA ARG A 202 -7.06 17.17 -4.81
C ARG A 202 -6.96 16.20 -3.65
N ILE A 203 -6.51 16.69 -2.49
CA ILE A 203 -6.56 15.95 -1.23
C ILE A 203 -7.76 16.45 -0.44
N GLN A 204 -8.74 15.57 -0.21
CA GLN A 204 -9.94 15.90 0.55
C GLN A 204 -9.85 15.32 1.95
N SER A 205 -10.01 16.16 2.97
CA SER A 205 -10.09 15.70 4.36
C SER A 205 -11.40 14.95 4.60
N LEU A 206 -11.33 13.79 5.25
CA LEU A 206 -12.47 12.98 5.65
C LEU A 206 -12.29 12.48 7.09
N GLU A 207 -13.13 12.99 7.99
CA GLU A 207 -13.31 12.40 9.32
C GLU A 207 -14.10 11.09 9.18
N THR A 208 -13.48 9.94 8.94
CA THR A 208 -14.16 8.63 9.14
C THR A 208 -13.31 7.38 8.96
N VAL A 209 -12.07 7.44 8.47
CA VAL A 209 -11.31 6.20 8.21
C VAL A 209 -10.52 5.78 9.45
N ASN A 210 -11.20 5.21 10.44
CA ASN A 210 -10.60 4.70 11.69
C ASN A 210 -9.44 3.69 11.47
N GLN A 211 -9.27 3.13 10.26
CA GLN A 211 -8.16 2.22 9.94
C GLN A 211 -6.98 2.88 9.19
N GLY A 212 -7.14 4.14 8.75
CA GLY A 212 -6.19 4.83 7.89
C GLY A 212 -6.16 4.28 6.45
N HIS A 213 -5.75 5.14 5.53
CA HIS A 213 -5.56 4.82 4.11
C HIS A 213 -4.07 4.54 3.85
N ALA A 214 -3.74 3.81 2.78
CA ALA A 214 -2.35 3.56 2.40
C ALA A 214 -2.20 3.59 0.88
N VAL A 215 -1.12 4.22 0.43
CA VAL A 215 -0.81 4.42 -1.00
C VAL A 215 0.67 4.16 -1.24
N VAL A 216 1.08 4.03 -2.50
CA VAL A 216 2.48 3.92 -2.88
C VAL A 216 2.98 5.25 -3.44
N ILE A 217 4.07 5.79 -2.90
CA ILE A 217 4.81 6.88 -3.51
C ILE A 217 5.79 6.27 -4.51
N ALA A 218 5.56 6.55 -5.79
CA ALA A 218 6.31 5.97 -6.91
C ALA A 218 7.22 6.98 -7.61
N GLY A 219 7.12 8.26 -7.29
CA GLY A 219 7.92 9.27 -7.97
C GLY A 219 7.84 10.66 -7.35
N ILE A 220 8.74 11.51 -7.79
CA ILE A 220 8.84 12.91 -7.38
C ILE A 220 9.29 13.76 -8.57
N TYR A 221 8.64 14.91 -8.72
CA TYR A 221 8.96 15.94 -9.69
C TYR A 221 9.24 17.25 -8.95
N GLU A 222 10.45 17.79 -9.08
CA GLU A 222 10.86 19.01 -8.40
C GLU A 222 11.15 20.13 -9.41
N THR A 223 10.47 21.26 -9.22
CA THR A 223 10.73 22.48 -9.98
C THR A 223 11.71 23.34 -9.20
N GLU A 224 12.94 23.51 -9.71
CA GLU A 224 13.89 24.44 -9.10
C GLU A 224 13.37 25.88 -9.27
N ILE A 225 13.05 26.56 -8.16
CA ILE A 225 13.05 28.03 -8.13
C ILE A 225 14.52 28.45 -7.99
N GLY A 226 15.03 29.11 -9.03
CA GLY A 226 16.40 29.59 -9.07
C GLY A 226 16.76 30.48 -7.87
N ALA A 227 17.93 30.19 -7.31
CA ALA A 227 18.71 31.00 -6.37
C ALA A 227 18.03 31.44 -5.04
N ILE A 228 18.75 31.13 -3.95
CA ILE A 228 18.61 31.58 -2.55
C ILE A 228 17.92 30.57 -1.62
N ASN A 229 18.71 29.58 -1.17
CA ASN A 229 18.83 29.04 0.20
C ASN A 229 17.58 28.72 1.04
N PHE A 230 16.46 28.35 0.44
CA PHE A 230 15.43 27.59 1.15
C PHE A 230 14.85 26.49 0.26
N PRO A 231 14.90 25.20 0.64
CA PRO A 231 14.03 24.20 0.04
C PRO A 231 12.59 24.60 0.38
N GLN A 232 11.94 25.36 -0.50
CA GLN A 232 10.54 25.65 -0.35
C GLN A 232 9.78 24.34 -0.48
N LEU A 233 9.20 23.91 0.63
CA LEU A 233 8.39 22.71 0.85
C LEU A 233 7.31 22.41 -0.20
N ASN A 234 6.94 23.40 -1.01
CA ASN A 234 5.83 23.34 -1.95
C ASN A 234 6.25 23.17 -3.42
N ASN A 235 7.54 23.05 -3.74
CA ASN A 235 8.01 22.96 -5.13
C ASN A 235 8.29 21.53 -5.58
N CYS A 236 7.56 20.56 -5.02
CA CYS A 236 7.61 19.20 -5.52
C CYS A 236 6.22 18.60 -5.62
N ASP A 237 6.02 17.86 -6.68
CA ASP A 237 4.86 17.00 -6.88
C ASP A 237 5.26 15.55 -6.69
N LEU A 238 4.37 14.77 -6.09
CA LEU A 238 4.56 13.33 -5.88
C LEU A 238 3.68 12.55 -6.84
N LEU A 239 4.24 11.49 -7.42
CA LEU A 239 3.47 10.44 -8.09
C LEU A 239 3.02 9.44 -7.03
N ILE A 240 1.71 9.29 -6.90
CA ILE A 240 1.07 8.41 -5.93
C ILE A 240 0.22 7.38 -6.68
N PHE A 241 0.37 6.10 -6.31
CA PHE A 241 -0.56 5.05 -6.70
C PHE A 241 -1.49 4.71 -5.55
N ASP A 242 -2.78 4.93 -5.76
CA ASP A 242 -3.85 4.74 -4.78
C ASP A 242 -4.67 3.47 -5.10
N PRO A 243 -4.60 2.41 -4.27
CA PRO A 243 -5.40 1.20 -4.50
C PRO A 243 -6.87 1.31 -4.09
N ALA A 244 -7.31 2.41 -3.45
CA ALA A 244 -8.66 2.53 -2.89
C ALA A 244 -9.80 2.20 -3.87
N PRO A 245 -9.78 2.63 -5.15
CA PRO A 245 -10.85 2.27 -6.08
C PRO A 245 -11.01 0.75 -6.29
N SER A 246 -9.90 0.01 -6.30
CA SER A 246 -9.93 -1.46 -6.45
C SER A 246 -10.46 -2.09 -5.16
N ILE A 247 -10.03 -1.59 -3.99
CA ILE A 247 -10.54 -2.05 -2.69
C ILE A 247 -12.05 -1.79 -2.55
N GLU A 248 -12.55 -0.67 -3.07
CA GLU A 248 -13.99 -0.41 -3.11
C GLU A 248 -14.71 -1.49 -3.92
N LEU A 249 -14.21 -1.83 -5.11
CA LEU A 249 -14.80 -2.87 -5.95
C LEU A 249 -14.83 -4.24 -5.27
N GLU A 250 -13.76 -4.60 -4.57
CA GLU A 250 -13.68 -5.84 -3.80
C GLU A 250 -14.72 -5.92 -2.69
N ASN A 251 -14.96 -4.81 -2.00
CA ASN A 251 -15.95 -4.73 -0.91
C ASN A 251 -17.41 -4.70 -1.41
N TYR A 252 -17.62 -4.53 -2.72
CA TYR A 252 -18.94 -4.60 -3.36
C TYR A 252 -18.97 -5.63 -4.50
N PRO A 253 -19.00 -6.94 -4.17
CA PRO A 253 -18.82 -8.00 -5.17
C PRO A 253 -19.85 -8.03 -6.30
N THR A 254 -21.03 -7.45 -6.08
CA THR A 254 -22.06 -7.29 -7.11
C THR A 254 -21.59 -6.44 -8.28
N ARG A 255 -20.60 -5.56 -8.07
CA ARG A 255 -20.00 -4.71 -9.10
C ARG A 255 -18.92 -5.44 -9.94
N PHE A 256 -18.54 -6.68 -9.61
CA PHE A 256 -17.57 -7.42 -10.44
C PHE A 256 -18.09 -7.79 -11.83
N TYR A 257 -19.40 -7.92 -11.99
CA TYR A 257 -20.01 -8.32 -13.28
C TYR A 257 -20.13 -7.17 -14.27
N ASP A 258 -20.18 -5.93 -13.78
CA ASP A 258 -20.21 -4.70 -14.58
C ASP A 258 -19.52 -3.58 -13.78
N PRO A 259 -18.19 -3.61 -13.68
CA PRO A 259 -17.47 -2.69 -12.82
C PRO A 259 -17.44 -1.29 -13.43
N PRO A 260 -17.72 -0.23 -12.64
CA PRO A 260 -17.48 1.13 -13.09
C PRO A 260 -16.03 1.32 -13.56
N ALA A 261 -15.83 2.07 -14.65
CA ALA A 261 -14.50 2.41 -15.15
C ALA A 261 -13.63 3.07 -14.06
N THR A 262 -14.25 3.84 -13.17
CA THR A 262 -13.61 4.49 -12.02
C THR A 262 -12.92 3.55 -11.05
N LEU A 263 -13.25 2.26 -11.07
CA LEU A 263 -12.71 1.26 -10.16
C LEU A 263 -11.74 0.27 -10.84
N THR A 264 -11.60 0.34 -12.15
CA THR A 264 -10.86 -0.65 -12.97
C THR A 264 -9.79 -0.04 -13.85
N ASP A 265 -9.97 1.22 -14.26
CA ASP A 265 -8.99 1.92 -15.06
C ASP A 265 -7.86 2.44 -14.17
N SER A 266 -6.63 1.99 -14.48
CA SER A 266 -5.37 2.40 -13.83
C SER A 266 -5.18 3.92 -13.72
N CYS A 267 -5.85 4.71 -14.56
CA CYS A 267 -5.84 6.17 -14.48
C CYS A 267 -6.41 6.68 -13.15
N TRP A 268 -7.48 6.05 -12.66
CA TRP A 268 -8.11 6.40 -11.38
C TRP A 268 -7.28 6.05 -10.16
N HIS A 269 -6.25 5.22 -10.35
CA HIS A 269 -5.29 4.83 -9.33
C HIS A 269 -4.06 5.73 -9.31
N THR A 270 -3.94 6.67 -10.24
CA THR A 270 -2.74 7.47 -10.45
C THR A 270 -3.00 8.92 -10.06
N HIS A 271 -2.23 9.43 -9.10
CA HIS A 271 -2.37 10.79 -8.63
C HIS A 271 -1.04 11.54 -8.69
N ARG A 272 -1.09 12.76 -9.24
CA ARG A 272 -0.09 13.79 -8.98
C ARG A 272 -0.60 14.67 -7.85
N VAL A 273 0.18 14.82 -6.78
CA VAL A 273 -0.21 15.65 -5.63
C VAL A 273 0.91 16.59 -5.22
N ALA A 274 0.57 17.79 -4.74
CA ALA A 274 1.53 18.70 -4.14
C ALA A 274 2.14 18.06 -2.87
N GLY A 275 3.45 17.87 -2.84
CA GLY A 275 4.13 17.15 -1.76
C GLY A 275 3.95 17.81 -0.40
N GLY A 276 4.02 19.14 -0.34
CA GLY A 276 3.83 19.93 0.89
C GLY A 276 2.44 19.80 1.52
N ASP A 277 1.40 19.56 0.70
CA ASP A 277 0.05 19.30 1.19
C ASP A 277 -0.11 17.83 1.60
N PHE A 278 0.44 16.90 0.82
CA PHE A 278 0.38 15.46 1.09
C PHE A 278 0.95 15.07 2.46
N ILE A 279 2.14 15.58 2.83
CA ILE A 279 2.80 15.21 4.09
C ILE A 279 2.02 15.58 5.35
N ARG A 280 1.05 16.51 5.25
CA ARG A 280 0.19 16.91 6.37
C ARG A 280 -0.75 15.79 6.79
N TYR A 281 -1.08 14.91 5.85
CA TYR A 281 -1.99 13.78 6.05
C TYR A 281 -1.27 12.46 6.33
N LEU A 282 0.07 12.44 6.38
CA LEU A 282 0.78 11.22 6.79
C LEU A 282 0.49 10.90 8.26
N LYS A 283 0.37 9.61 8.59
CA LYS A 283 0.36 9.16 9.99
C LYS A 283 1.68 9.55 10.66
N THR A 284 1.62 9.92 11.94
CA THR A 284 2.83 10.33 12.68
C THR A 284 3.69 9.14 13.07
N GLN A 285 3.08 8.01 13.40
CA GLN A 285 3.78 6.75 13.64
C GLN A 285 3.82 5.88 12.38
N ARG A 286 5.02 5.49 11.97
CA ARG A 286 5.29 4.69 10.75
C ARG A 286 4.58 5.28 9.52
N GLY A 287 4.67 6.60 9.34
CA GLY A 287 4.00 7.31 8.26
C GLY A 287 4.48 6.90 6.88
N LEU A 288 5.76 6.56 6.76
CA LEU A 288 6.36 5.97 5.57
C LEU A 288 6.93 4.59 5.92
N ILE A 289 6.82 3.65 4.97
CA ILE A 289 7.33 2.29 5.10
C ILE A 289 8.05 1.94 3.78
N SER A 290 9.32 1.56 3.87
CA SER A 290 10.06 0.89 2.79
C SER A 290 10.28 -0.56 3.16
N LEU A 291 10.22 -1.42 2.13
CA LEU A 291 10.31 -2.87 2.30
C LEU A 291 11.45 -3.41 1.43
N HIS A 292 12.26 -4.27 2.03
CA HIS A 292 13.39 -4.91 1.39
C HIS A 292 13.26 -6.44 1.59
N PRO A 293 12.36 -7.10 0.83
CA PRO A 293 12.26 -8.56 0.83
C PRO A 293 13.49 -9.17 0.15
N TYR A 294 13.98 -10.31 0.65
CA TYR A 294 15.12 -11.06 0.07
C TYR A 294 14.72 -12.13 -0.95
#